data_AF-A0A4P0Y4L4-F1
#
_entry.id   AF-A0A4P0Y4L4-F1
#
_cell.length_a   1.000
_cell.length_b   1.000
_cell.length_c   1.000
_cell.angle_alpha   90.00
_cell.angle_beta   90.00
_cell.angle_gamma   90.00
#
_symmetry.space_group_name_H-M   'P 1'
#
loop_
_entity.id
_entity.type
_entity.pdbx_description
1 polymer ?
#
loop_
_entity_poly.entity_id
_entity_poly.type
_entity_poly.pdbx_seq_one_letter_code
_entity_poly.pdbx_strand_id
1 'polypeptide(L)'
;MITIDGNGAVASVAFRTSEVIAIYPITPSSTMAEQADAWAGNGLKNVWGDVPRVVEMQSEAGAISAVHGALQTGALSTSFTSSQGLLLMIPTLYKLAGQLMPFVLHVAARTVATHALSIFGDHSDVMAVRQTGCAMLCASSVQEAQDFAADLAYRHPAKPGAVYSFL
;
A
#
# COMPACT_ATOMS: atom_id res chain seq x y z
N MET A 1 -1.51 -16.00 -19.04
CA MET A 1 -0.70 -16.44 -17.89
C MET A 1 0.62 -15.70 -17.96
N ILE A 2 1.05 -15.05 -16.88
CA ILE A 2 2.31 -14.29 -16.80
C ILE A 2 3.15 -14.84 -15.65
N THR A 3 4.48 -14.73 -15.74
CA THR A 3 5.39 -15.03 -14.64
C THR A 3 5.82 -13.73 -14.01
N ILE A 4 5.45 -13.51 -12.75
CA ILE A 4 5.70 -12.27 -12.01
C ILE A 4 5.95 -12.59 -10.54
N ASP A 5 6.61 -11.69 -9.82
CA ASP A 5 6.80 -11.75 -8.37
C ASP A 5 5.59 -11.14 -7.62
N GLY A 6 5.59 -11.28 -6.29
CA GLY A 6 4.52 -10.75 -5.43
C GLY A 6 4.34 -9.24 -5.56
N ASN A 7 5.46 -8.49 -5.53
CA ASN A 7 5.45 -7.05 -5.68
C ASN A 7 4.85 -6.63 -7.03
N GLY A 8 5.27 -7.24 -8.13
CA GLY A 8 4.71 -6.93 -9.45
C GLY A 8 3.23 -7.26 -9.58
N ALA A 9 2.79 -8.38 -9.02
CA ALA A 9 1.38 -8.76 -9.02
C ALA A 9 0.52 -7.74 -8.26
N VAL A 10 0.96 -7.33 -7.07
CA VAL A 10 0.25 -6.35 -6.23
C VAL A 10 0.28 -4.95 -6.84
N ALA A 11 1.45 -4.49 -7.30
CA ALA A 11 1.60 -3.19 -7.93
C ALA A 11 0.67 -3.04 -9.14
N SER A 12 0.56 -4.09 -9.97
CA SER A 12 -0.30 -4.07 -11.16
C SER A 12 -1.77 -3.79 -10.81
N VAL A 13 -2.27 -4.42 -9.75
CA VAL A 13 -3.64 -4.20 -9.28
C VAL A 13 -3.75 -2.80 -8.65
N ALA A 14 -2.88 -2.49 -7.70
CA ALA A 14 -2.89 -1.21 -6.98
C ALA A 14 -2.87 0.00 -7.91
N PHE A 15 -2.04 -0.05 -8.96
CA PHE A 15 -1.95 0.99 -9.98
C PHE A 15 -3.25 1.14 -10.77
N ARG A 16 -3.82 0.01 -11.22
CA ARG A 16 -5.05 0.00 -12.01
C ARG A 16 -6.27 0.43 -11.22
N THR A 17 -6.22 0.37 -9.90
CA THR A 17 -7.35 0.66 -9.01
C THR A 17 -7.10 1.86 -8.11
N SER A 18 -6.16 2.74 -8.47
CA SER A 18 -5.90 3.98 -7.75
C SER A 18 -5.84 5.18 -8.69
N GLU A 19 -6.18 6.35 -8.18
CA GLU A 19 -6.05 7.64 -8.84
C GLU A 19 -4.83 8.40 -8.31
N VAL A 20 -4.51 8.23 -7.02
CA VAL A 20 -3.32 8.81 -6.37
C VAL A 20 -2.52 7.71 -5.69
N ILE A 21 -1.20 7.72 -5.89
CA ILE A 21 -0.28 6.77 -5.28
C ILE A 21 0.84 7.57 -4.63
N ALA A 22 0.77 7.72 -3.30
CA ALA A 22 1.82 8.43 -2.56
C ALA A 22 2.87 7.41 -2.10
N ILE A 23 4.13 7.65 -2.43
CA ILE A 23 5.21 6.68 -2.24
C ILE A 23 6.38 7.27 -1.44
N TYR A 24 7.15 6.37 -0.84
CA TYR A 24 8.49 6.63 -0.34
C TYR A 24 9.29 5.32 -0.41
N PRO A 25 10.53 5.31 -0.93
CA PRO A 25 11.25 4.08 -1.17
C PRO A 25 11.74 3.42 0.12
N ILE A 26 11.33 2.16 0.35
CA ILE A 26 11.85 1.32 1.44
C ILE A 26 11.87 -0.17 1.02
N THR A 27 13.05 -0.80 1.08
CA THR A 27 13.23 -2.22 0.73
C THR A 27 12.45 -3.12 1.69
N PRO A 28 11.77 -4.20 1.22
CA PRO A 28 11.65 -4.68 -0.16
C PRO A 28 10.46 -4.10 -0.94
N SER A 29 9.66 -3.19 -0.39
CA SER A 29 8.47 -2.63 -1.06
C SER A 29 8.78 -1.66 -2.22
N SER A 30 10.00 -1.15 -2.35
CA SER A 30 10.37 -0.14 -3.36
C SER A 30 10.01 -0.53 -4.79
N THR A 31 10.10 -1.82 -5.15
CA THR A 31 9.82 -2.24 -6.53
C THR A 31 8.37 -2.01 -6.94
N MET A 32 7.42 -2.03 -5.99
CA MET A 32 6.02 -1.69 -6.27
C MET A 32 5.87 -0.22 -6.64
N ALA A 33 6.56 0.66 -5.92
CA ALA A 33 6.55 2.10 -6.16
C ALA A 33 7.25 2.44 -7.49
N GLU A 34 8.40 1.84 -7.77
CA GLU A 34 9.15 2.01 -9.02
C GLU A 34 8.34 1.58 -10.25
N GLN A 35 7.62 0.45 -10.15
CA GLN A 35 6.74 0.00 -11.24
C GLN A 35 5.55 0.92 -11.45
N ALA A 36 4.90 1.37 -10.37
CA ALA A 36 3.81 2.33 -10.45
C ALA A 36 4.25 3.64 -11.11
N ASP A 37 5.41 4.18 -10.71
CA ASP A 37 5.97 5.40 -11.28
C ASP A 37 6.32 5.22 -12.77
N ALA A 38 6.97 4.11 -13.13
CA ALA A 38 7.30 3.80 -14.52
C ALA A 38 6.04 3.67 -15.40
N TRP A 39 4.97 3.03 -14.90
CA TRP A 39 3.71 2.92 -15.64
C TRP A 39 3.02 4.27 -15.80
N ALA A 40 3.00 5.11 -14.76
CA ALA A 40 2.48 6.48 -14.86
C ALA A 40 3.27 7.32 -15.87
N GLY A 41 4.61 7.26 -15.83
CA GLY A 41 5.49 7.96 -16.77
C GLY A 41 5.31 7.51 -18.23
N ASN A 42 4.91 6.25 -18.44
CA ASN A 42 4.55 5.72 -19.76
C ASN A 42 3.09 6.00 -20.18
N GLY A 43 2.31 6.72 -19.37
CA GLY A 43 0.92 7.05 -19.64
C GLY A 43 -0.03 5.85 -19.58
N LEU A 44 0.33 4.79 -18.84
CA LEU A 44 -0.57 3.66 -18.63
C LEU A 44 -1.79 4.12 -17.84
N LYS A 45 -2.97 3.79 -18.35
CA LYS A 45 -4.24 4.18 -17.73
C LYS A 45 -4.71 3.14 -16.72
N ASN A 46 -5.36 3.61 -15.67
CA ASN A 46 -6.11 2.81 -14.71
C ASN A 46 -7.47 2.38 -15.28
N VAL A 47 -8.28 1.68 -14.50
CA VAL A 47 -9.59 1.17 -14.94
C VAL A 47 -10.62 2.27 -15.24
N TRP A 48 -10.39 3.50 -14.77
CA TRP A 48 -11.23 4.65 -15.05
C TRP A 48 -10.80 5.44 -16.29
N GLY A 49 -9.70 5.04 -16.93
CA GLY A 49 -9.20 5.67 -18.15
C GLY A 49 -8.25 6.86 -17.91
N ASP A 50 -7.87 7.11 -16.67
CA ASP A 50 -6.92 8.16 -16.27
C ASP A 50 -5.56 7.57 -15.89
N VAL A 51 -4.50 8.39 -15.93
CA VAL A 51 -3.16 7.98 -15.49
C VAL A 51 -3.05 8.28 -13.99
N PRO A 52 -2.81 7.28 -13.12
CA PRO A 52 -2.60 7.51 -11.70
C PRO A 52 -1.50 8.52 -11.43
N ARG A 53 -1.75 9.45 -10.51
CA ARG A 53 -0.75 10.41 -10.06
C ARG A 53 0.13 9.77 -8.99
N VAL A 54 1.36 9.44 -9.36
CA VAL A 54 2.39 8.96 -8.45
C VAL A 54 3.14 10.15 -7.86
N VAL A 55 3.27 10.22 -6.53
CA VAL A 55 3.93 11.32 -5.84
C VAL A 55 4.86 10.77 -4.78
N GLU A 56 6.16 11.02 -4.92
CA GLU A 56 7.14 10.73 -3.89
C GLU A 56 7.12 11.81 -2.80
N MET A 57 6.99 11.38 -1.55
CA MET A 57 6.97 12.26 -0.39
C MET A 57 8.34 12.31 0.29
N GLN A 58 8.52 13.15 1.31
CA GLN A 58 9.79 13.23 2.05
C GLN A 58 10.03 12.06 3.03
N SER A 59 8.98 11.32 3.38
CA SER A 59 9.00 10.14 4.26
C SER A 59 7.69 9.35 4.16
N GLU A 60 7.65 8.15 4.71
CA GLU A 60 6.43 7.33 4.80
C GLU A 60 5.32 8.00 5.61
N ALA A 61 5.67 8.77 6.65
CA ALA A 61 4.70 9.60 7.36
C ALA A 61 4.06 10.65 6.44
N GLY A 62 4.86 11.24 5.54
CA GLY A 62 4.37 12.13 4.49
C GLY A 62 3.48 11.39 3.47
N ALA A 63 3.91 10.21 3.03
CA ALA A 63 3.17 9.37 2.07
C ALA A 63 1.76 9.03 2.56
N ILE A 64 1.61 8.47 3.77
CA ILE A 64 0.28 8.14 4.29
C ILE A 64 -0.58 9.38 4.56
N SER A 65 0.04 10.51 4.92
CA SER A 65 -0.69 11.76 5.13
C SER A 65 -1.19 12.36 3.81
N ALA A 66 -0.44 12.20 2.72
CA ALA A 66 -0.89 12.55 1.37
C ALA A 66 -2.04 11.65 0.92
N VAL A 67 -1.96 10.33 1.17
CA VAL A 67 -3.09 9.39 0.96
C VAL A 67 -4.31 9.86 1.75
N HIS A 68 -4.15 10.23 3.02
CA HIS A 68 -5.26 10.72 3.84
C HIS A 68 -5.91 11.98 3.25
N GLY A 69 -5.12 12.95 2.82
CA GLY A 69 -5.63 14.16 2.16
C GLY A 69 -6.34 13.86 0.84
N ALA A 70 -5.81 12.97 0.02
CA ALA A 70 -6.42 12.58 -1.25
C ALA A 70 -7.76 11.84 -1.07
N LEU A 71 -7.85 10.97 -0.05
CA LEU A 71 -9.10 10.30 0.29
C LEU A 71 -10.18 11.29 0.75
N GLN A 72 -9.81 12.37 1.45
CA GLN A 72 -10.75 13.42 1.84
C GLN A 72 -11.35 14.16 0.64
N THR A 73 -10.68 14.18 -0.50
CA THR A 73 -11.23 14.75 -1.75
C THR A 73 -12.03 13.74 -2.55
N GLY A 74 -12.15 12.50 -2.08
CA GLY A 74 -12.83 11.40 -2.77
C GLY A 74 -11.96 10.64 -3.76
N ALA A 75 -10.65 10.92 -3.83
CA ALA A 75 -9.75 10.26 -4.76
C ALA A 75 -9.29 8.91 -4.21
N LEU A 76 -9.42 7.84 -5.00
CA LEU A 76 -8.99 6.50 -4.61
C LEU A 76 -7.47 6.45 -4.52
N SER A 77 -6.96 6.16 -3.33
CA SER A 77 -5.56 6.40 -3.00
C SER A 77 -4.91 5.22 -2.30
N THR A 78 -3.67 4.92 -2.67
CA THR A 78 -2.89 3.80 -2.11
C THR A 78 -1.44 4.20 -1.82
N SER A 79 -0.74 3.33 -1.11
CA SER A 79 0.70 3.44 -0.85
C SER A 79 1.34 2.05 -0.66
N PHE A 80 2.67 2.02 -0.73
CA PHE A 80 3.51 0.83 -0.56
C PHE A 80 4.51 1.08 0.56
N THR A 81 4.69 0.15 1.49
CA THR A 81 5.67 0.32 2.58
C THR A 81 6.13 -1.00 3.20
N SER A 82 7.09 -0.92 4.13
CA SER A 82 7.65 -2.04 4.90
C SER A 82 8.31 -1.55 6.20
N SER A 83 8.31 -2.36 7.27
CA SER A 83 9.10 -2.16 8.50
C SER A 83 9.00 -0.75 9.10
N GLN A 84 10.12 -0.02 9.22
CA GLN A 84 10.18 1.32 9.80
C GLN A 84 9.23 2.30 9.11
N GLY A 85 9.05 2.15 7.80
CA GLY A 85 8.12 2.97 7.04
C GLY A 85 6.69 2.80 7.52
N LEU A 86 6.27 1.56 7.77
CA LEU A 86 4.95 1.27 8.33
C LEU A 86 4.77 1.86 9.73
N LEU A 87 5.82 1.84 10.57
CA LEU A 87 5.77 2.46 11.90
C LEU A 87 5.55 3.97 11.84
N LEU A 88 6.18 4.65 10.88
CA LEU A 88 5.97 6.08 10.65
C LEU A 88 4.54 6.40 10.20
N MET A 89 3.80 5.43 9.67
CA MET A 89 2.42 5.61 9.25
C MET A 89 1.39 5.48 10.38
N ILE A 90 1.76 4.89 11.53
CA ILE A 90 0.84 4.56 12.65
C ILE A 90 -0.11 5.71 13.04
N PRO A 91 0.36 6.96 13.27
CA PRO A 91 -0.52 8.03 13.70
C PRO A 91 -1.65 8.32 12.69
N THR A 92 -1.32 8.28 11.39
CA THR A 92 -2.30 8.54 10.32
C THR A 92 -3.23 7.35 10.10
N LEU A 93 -2.75 6.12 10.32
CA LEU A 93 -3.58 4.91 10.26
C LEU A 93 -4.74 4.96 11.26
N TYR A 94 -4.51 5.45 12.49
CA TYR A 94 -5.60 5.69 13.44
C TYR A 94 -6.63 6.70 12.93
N LYS A 95 -6.20 7.77 12.25
CA LYS A 95 -7.12 8.77 11.70
C LYS A 95 -7.93 8.20 10.55
N LEU A 96 -7.28 7.46 9.64
CA LEU A 96 -7.94 6.84 8.51
C LEU A 96 -8.98 5.82 8.96
N ALA A 97 -8.63 4.94 9.90
CA ALA A 97 -9.56 3.99 10.49
C ALA A 97 -10.69 4.68 11.25
N GLY A 98 -10.37 5.68 12.09
CA GLY A 98 -11.38 6.41 12.87
C GLY A 98 -12.35 7.24 12.03
N GLN A 99 -11.92 7.70 10.86
CA GLN A 99 -12.76 8.39 9.88
C GLN A 99 -13.47 7.44 8.90
N LEU A 100 -13.28 6.13 9.08
CA LEU A 100 -13.83 5.09 8.21
C LEU A 100 -13.47 5.31 6.73
N MET A 101 -12.28 5.89 6.48
CA MET A 101 -11.81 6.16 5.14
C MET A 101 -11.46 4.84 4.45
N PRO A 102 -12.02 4.58 3.26
CA PRO A 102 -11.66 3.38 2.52
C PRO A 102 -10.28 3.58 1.87
N PHE A 103 -9.32 2.73 2.20
CA PHE A 103 -8.04 2.69 1.51
C PHE A 103 -7.40 1.31 1.62
N VAL A 104 -6.45 1.05 0.72
CA VAL A 104 -5.63 -0.15 0.75
C VAL A 104 -4.18 0.26 0.94
N LEU A 105 -3.49 -0.39 1.88
CA LEU A 105 -2.05 -0.24 2.06
C LEU A 105 -1.38 -1.58 1.78
N HIS A 106 -0.46 -1.59 0.82
CA HIS A 106 0.25 -2.81 0.45
C HIS A 106 1.58 -2.85 1.19
N VAL A 107 1.79 -3.91 1.97
CA VAL A 107 2.95 -4.04 2.84
C VAL A 107 3.69 -5.31 2.48
N ALA A 108 4.95 -5.18 2.05
CA ALA A 108 5.86 -6.32 2.01
C ALA A 108 6.45 -6.47 3.41
N ALA A 109 6.00 -7.48 4.16
CA ALA A 109 6.26 -7.57 5.60
C ALA A 109 7.76 -7.74 5.87
N ARG A 110 8.30 -6.96 6.81
CA ARG A 110 9.74 -6.90 7.07
C ARG A 110 10.05 -6.65 8.54
N THR A 111 11.09 -7.34 9.03
CA THR A 111 11.63 -7.17 10.39
C THR A 111 11.79 -5.70 10.80
N VAL A 112 11.24 -5.37 11.96
CA VAL A 112 11.50 -4.11 12.67
C VAL A 112 12.92 -4.15 13.25
N ALA A 113 13.72 -3.12 12.97
CA ALA A 113 15.04 -2.99 13.54
C ALA A 113 14.94 -2.87 15.07
N THR A 114 15.58 -3.80 15.77
CA THR A 114 15.63 -3.83 17.24
C THR A 114 17.07 -3.65 17.70
N HIS A 115 17.82 -4.74 17.83
CA HIS A 115 19.26 -4.74 18.12
C HIS A 115 20.12 -4.56 16.86
N ALA A 116 19.57 -4.90 15.69
CA ALA A 116 20.19 -4.77 14.38
C ALA A 116 19.13 -4.51 13.31
N LEU A 117 19.56 -3.95 12.18
CA LEU A 117 18.73 -3.81 10.97
C LEU A 117 18.63 -5.17 10.26
N SER A 118 17.43 -5.53 9.81
CA SER A 118 17.19 -6.67 8.93
C SER A 118 16.33 -6.23 7.75
N ILE A 119 16.75 -6.60 6.54
CA ILE A 119 15.97 -6.35 5.32
C ILE A 119 14.99 -7.49 4.98
N PHE A 120 14.99 -8.55 5.78
CA PHE A 120 14.26 -9.79 5.52
C PHE A 120 12.88 -9.83 6.18
N GLY A 121 12.04 -10.76 5.70
CA GLY A 121 10.64 -10.86 6.08
C GLY A 121 10.41 -11.48 7.45
N ASP A 122 9.59 -10.80 8.25
CA ASP A 122 8.80 -11.36 9.35
C ASP A 122 7.56 -10.45 9.53
N HIS A 123 6.69 -10.73 10.51
CA HIS A 123 5.47 -9.96 10.73
C HIS A 123 5.57 -8.90 11.83
N SER A 124 6.76 -8.55 12.31
CA SER A 124 6.93 -7.66 13.46
C SER A 124 6.39 -6.25 13.20
N ASP A 125 6.51 -5.75 11.97
CA ASP A 125 6.01 -4.45 11.53
C ASP A 125 4.48 -4.44 11.41
N VAL A 126 3.95 -5.46 10.74
CA VAL A 126 2.52 -5.71 10.58
C VAL A 126 1.83 -5.84 11.94
N MET A 127 2.41 -6.60 12.87
CA MET A 127 1.86 -6.78 14.19
C MET A 127 1.97 -5.52 15.06
N ALA A 128 2.87 -4.59 14.73
CA ALA A 128 2.98 -3.30 15.40
C ALA A 128 1.84 -2.33 15.04
N VAL A 129 1.05 -2.60 13.99
CA VAL A 129 -0.08 -1.75 13.58
C VAL A 129 -1.45 -2.36 13.83
N ARG A 130 -1.53 -3.57 14.41
CA ARG A 130 -2.80 -4.31 14.64
C ARG A 130 -3.84 -3.53 15.45
N GLN A 131 -3.40 -2.64 16.34
CA GLN A 131 -4.25 -1.84 17.21
C GLN A 131 -4.81 -0.57 16.54
N THR A 132 -4.40 -0.26 15.31
CA THR A 132 -4.81 0.98 14.60
C THR A 132 -6.28 1.01 14.19
N GLY A 133 -6.98 -0.13 14.29
CA GLY A 133 -8.37 -0.29 13.84
C GLY A 133 -8.50 -0.68 12.36
N CYS A 134 -7.37 -0.88 11.69
CA CYS A 134 -7.28 -1.29 10.30
C CYS A 134 -7.47 -2.82 10.15
N ALA A 135 -8.16 -3.27 9.10
CA ALA A 135 -8.32 -4.68 8.77
C ALA A 135 -7.06 -5.24 8.10
N MET A 136 -6.74 -6.50 8.39
CA MET A 136 -5.46 -7.13 8.04
C MET A 136 -5.71 -8.41 7.24
N LEU A 137 -5.20 -8.51 6.01
CA LEU A 137 -5.22 -9.73 5.19
C LEU A 137 -3.79 -10.13 4.80
N CYS A 138 -3.42 -11.38 5.06
CA CYS A 138 -2.11 -11.92 4.73
C CYS A 138 -2.22 -12.90 3.56
N ALA A 139 -1.48 -12.65 2.48
CA ALA A 139 -1.33 -13.60 1.39
C ALA A 139 -0.18 -14.58 1.70
N SER A 140 -0.35 -15.84 1.29
CA SER A 140 0.67 -16.89 1.44
C SER A 140 1.31 -17.28 0.10
N SER A 141 0.85 -16.69 -1.00
CA SER A 141 1.40 -16.89 -2.34
C SER A 141 1.27 -15.63 -3.20
N VAL A 142 2.05 -15.57 -4.29
CA VAL A 142 1.99 -14.48 -5.27
C VAL A 142 0.58 -14.33 -5.86
N GLN A 143 -0.10 -15.45 -6.12
CA GLN A 143 -1.46 -15.45 -6.66
C GLN A 143 -2.45 -14.88 -5.63
N GLU A 144 -2.38 -15.34 -4.38
CA GLU A 144 -3.22 -14.80 -3.30
C GLU A 144 -3.00 -13.31 -3.08
N ALA A 145 -1.76 -12.82 -3.23
CA ALA A 145 -1.48 -11.40 -3.10
C ALA A 145 -2.15 -10.57 -4.19
N GLN A 146 -2.15 -11.07 -5.44
CA GLN A 146 -2.89 -10.46 -6.54
C GLN A 146 -4.41 -10.46 -6.27
N ASP A 147 -4.93 -11.60 -5.83
CA ASP A 147 -6.37 -11.80 -5.64
C ASP A 147 -6.90 -10.96 -4.47
N PHE A 148 -6.13 -10.87 -3.37
CA PHE A 148 -6.47 -10.01 -2.24
C PHE A 148 -6.35 -8.54 -2.59
N ALA A 149 -5.29 -8.12 -3.30
CA ALA A 149 -5.21 -6.74 -3.80
C ALA A 149 -6.45 -6.38 -4.64
N ALA A 150 -6.95 -7.31 -5.46
CA ALA A 150 -8.12 -7.10 -6.31
C ALA A 150 -9.45 -7.07 -5.53
N ASP A 151 -9.68 -8.02 -4.60
CA ASP A 151 -10.90 -8.01 -3.76
C ASP A 151 -10.96 -6.74 -2.90
N LEU A 152 -9.82 -6.29 -2.37
CA LEU A 152 -9.74 -5.06 -1.58
C LEU A 152 -10.00 -3.83 -2.41
N ALA A 153 -9.42 -3.74 -3.60
CA ALA A 153 -9.71 -2.66 -4.53
C ALA A 153 -11.18 -2.59 -4.94
N TYR A 154 -11.83 -3.74 -5.14
CA TYR A 154 -13.26 -3.80 -5.46
C TYR A 154 -14.15 -3.37 -4.28
N ARG A 155 -13.77 -3.73 -3.05
CA ARG A 155 -14.52 -3.40 -1.83
C ARG A 155 -14.22 -2.00 -1.30
N HIS A 156 -13.17 -1.36 -1.80
CA HIS A 156 -12.73 -0.02 -1.46
C HIS A 156 -13.90 0.98 -1.36
N PRO A 157 -14.81 1.14 -2.34
CA PRO A 157 -15.93 2.08 -2.19
C PRO A 157 -17.04 1.66 -1.19
N ALA A 158 -17.07 0.42 -0.72
CA ALA A 158 -18.25 -0.16 -0.05
C ALA A 158 -18.03 -0.57 1.42
N LYS A 159 -16.78 -0.66 1.91
CA LYS A 159 -16.50 -1.07 3.29
C LYS A 159 -15.64 -0.05 4.04
N PRO A 160 -16.08 0.40 5.24
CA PRO A 160 -15.29 1.29 6.07
C PRO A 160 -14.10 0.53 6.68
N GLY A 161 -12.90 1.09 6.54
CA GLY A 161 -11.67 0.59 7.17
C GLY A 161 -10.52 0.36 6.19
N ALA A 162 -9.33 0.76 6.62
CA ALA A 162 -8.07 0.38 5.97
C ALA A 162 -8.02 -1.13 5.78
N VAL A 163 -7.60 -1.61 4.61
CA VAL A 163 -7.26 -3.02 4.49
C VAL A 163 -5.84 -3.19 4.01
N TYR A 164 -5.07 -3.95 4.77
CA TYR A 164 -3.70 -4.29 4.39
C TYR A 164 -3.69 -5.58 3.57
N SER A 165 -2.82 -5.60 2.56
CA SER A 165 -2.37 -6.85 1.92
C SER A 165 -0.92 -7.07 2.32
N PHE A 166 -0.65 -8.16 3.05
CA PHE A 166 0.71 -8.57 3.43
C PHE A 166 1.25 -9.62 2.48
N LEU A 167 2.51 -9.43 2.08
CA LEU A 167 3.35 -10.32 1.27
C LEU A 167 4.56 -10.77 2.09
#